data_AF-A0A921DXM0-F1
#
_entry.id   AF-A0A921DXM0-F1
#
_cell.length_a   1.000
_cell.length_b   1.000
_cell.length_c   1.000
_cell.angle_alpha   90.00
_cell.angle_beta   90.00
_cell.angle_gamma   90.00
#
_symmetry.space_group_name_H-M   'P 1'
#
loop_
_entity.id
_entity.type
_entity.pdbx_description
1 polymer ?
#
loop_
_entity_poly.entity_id
_entity_poly.type
_entity_poly.pdbx_seq_one_letter_code
_entity_poly.pdbx_strand_id
1 'polypeptide(L)'
;MRILVVGGIYKSQRKTIDGGYTIAKILGTYSNAKIDYVTQFSSNEQALTRRIKQRLDTLGVNYMDASSVSMDYGEMDAYVMNPGSNAYSLNRLRKNIRGYSCVIVSTDIDEMSVKQILAKAQNSGIPSIVFTRGEFEVSETQSREVIELTEGSYELAEQDIRDVLESSGYIGETVVEPLSQTEIIINKIKSIYVVPRLFITGVLVLILFLSTMALLNYFSERGEYPTHVNWNQSIDHPNCDTVETCAQYGDDLIDEIEDHINLLADPYVFHENRTNTNFITYDIVDGQPVDAVHHNDLPFGDEERFLSIWEMYDAIVPAAYDGAVDRFRLFSDGEGSRVAYVSISPTDTLLAVDIRDTNNRSQLYRTLIHEFAHVYSLPISDFTCASTDMSCIKDDAMLSEYMERFWTHYDENWYDNTNKPMPQREAFYNTNFSDFYIPYQATNVKEDFAVTFVQFIIRPAPVNPVQLKDIKVHSLYEREELVLMRLEMLENILALEESES
;
A
#
# COMPACT_ATOMS: atom_id res chain seq x y z
N MET A 1 -17.34 -26.49 25.24
CA MET A 1 -16.98 -26.55 23.81
C MET A 1 -17.29 -25.21 23.16
N ARG A 2 -16.43 -24.73 22.26
CA ARG A 2 -16.64 -23.50 21.51
C ARG A 2 -16.39 -23.78 20.03
N ILE A 3 -17.33 -23.45 19.16
CA ILE A 3 -17.28 -23.76 17.73
C ILE A 3 -17.29 -22.45 16.95
N LEU A 4 -16.34 -22.32 16.03
CA LEU A 4 -16.30 -21.21 15.08
C LEU A 4 -16.95 -21.69 13.79
N VAL A 5 -17.95 -20.96 13.31
CA VAL A 5 -18.59 -21.18 12.02
C VAL A 5 -18.23 -20.00 11.12
N VAL A 6 -17.73 -20.29 9.92
CA VAL A 6 -17.40 -19.27 8.92
C VAL A 6 -18.14 -19.61 7.65
N GLY A 7 -18.94 -18.67 7.14
CA GLY A 7 -19.78 -18.96 5.99
C GLY A 7 -20.66 -17.80 5.54
N GLY A 8 -21.34 -18.02 4.42
CA GLY A 8 -22.13 -17.00 3.73
C GLY A 8 -23.59 -16.94 4.16
N ILE A 9 -24.25 -15.85 3.75
CA ILE A 9 -25.70 -15.66 3.87
C ILE A 9 -26.28 -15.47 2.47
N TYR A 10 -27.23 -16.34 2.11
CA TYR A 10 -27.94 -16.28 0.84
C TYR A 10 -29.44 -16.20 1.04
N LYS A 11 -30.13 -15.49 0.12
CA LYS A 11 -31.58 -15.55 -0.04
C LYS A 11 -31.90 -16.71 -0.98
N SER A 12 -32.77 -17.61 -0.56
CA SER A 12 -33.28 -18.67 -1.44
C SER A 12 -34.52 -18.20 -2.21
N GLN A 13 -34.85 -18.90 -3.30
CA GLN A 13 -36.11 -18.69 -4.04
C GLN A 13 -37.38 -18.90 -3.18
N ARG A 14 -37.27 -19.66 -2.07
CA ARG A 14 -38.37 -19.87 -1.10
C ARG A 14 -38.49 -18.74 -0.08
N LYS A 15 -37.72 -17.66 -0.23
CA LYS A 15 -37.61 -16.53 0.71
C LYS A 15 -37.10 -16.96 2.10
N THR A 16 -36.37 -18.07 2.16
CA THR A 16 -35.61 -18.53 3.32
C THR A 16 -34.17 -18.03 3.24
N ILE A 17 -33.43 -18.20 4.33
CA ILE A 17 -32.01 -17.83 4.43
C ILE A 17 -31.17 -19.10 4.42
N ASP A 18 -30.17 -19.11 3.55
CA ASP A 18 -29.37 -20.27 3.22
C ASP A 18 -27.85 -19.98 3.28
N GLY A 19 -27.02 -20.96 2.95
CA GLY A 19 -25.56 -20.91 2.99
C GLY A 19 -24.98 -21.38 4.33
N GLY A 20 -23.81 -20.86 4.69
CA GLY A 20 -23.20 -21.06 6.01
C GLY A 20 -24.10 -20.68 7.20
N TYR A 21 -25.09 -19.81 6.98
CA TYR A 21 -26.15 -19.53 7.96
C TYR A 21 -26.92 -20.79 8.38
N THR A 22 -27.16 -21.72 7.46
CA THR A 22 -27.87 -22.97 7.74
C THR A 22 -27.09 -23.81 8.76
N ILE A 23 -25.76 -23.89 8.63
CA ILE A 23 -24.87 -24.57 9.58
C ILE A 23 -24.95 -23.91 10.97
N ALA A 24 -24.85 -22.58 11.03
CA ALA A 24 -24.95 -21.82 12.27
C ALA A 24 -26.33 -22.02 12.95
N LYS A 25 -27.41 -22.08 12.15
CA LYS A 25 -28.78 -22.34 12.62
C LYS A 25 -28.90 -23.74 13.24
N ILE A 26 -28.37 -24.77 12.58
CA ILE A 26 -28.37 -26.16 13.09
C ILE A 26 -27.63 -26.22 14.42
N LEU A 27 -26.40 -25.69 14.47
CA LEU A 27 -25.59 -25.68 15.68
C LEU A 27 -26.27 -24.92 16.84
N GLY A 28 -26.84 -23.74 16.58
CA GLY A 28 -27.57 -22.99 17.60
C GLY A 28 -28.87 -23.68 18.06
N THR A 29 -29.41 -24.62 17.28
CA THR A 29 -30.63 -25.36 17.62
C THR A 29 -30.33 -26.64 18.40
N TYR A 30 -29.24 -27.32 18.08
CA TYR A 30 -28.97 -28.69 18.57
C TYR A 30 -27.66 -28.83 19.37
N SER A 31 -26.87 -27.77 19.51
CA SER A 31 -25.61 -27.79 20.28
C SER A 31 -25.72 -27.03 21.59
N ASN A 32 -25.15 -27.60 22.66
CA ASN A 32 -24.90 -26.88 23.92
C ASN A 32 -23.56 -26.10 23.90
N ALA A 33 -22.85 -26.08 22.77
CA ALA A 33 -21.59 -25.36 22.61
C ALA A 33 -21.82 -23.86 22.44
N LYS A 34 -20.79 -23.07 22.75
CA LYS A 34 -20.76 -21.65 22.38
C LYS A 34 -20.45 -21.53 20.90
N ILE A 35 -21.38 -20.97 20.13
CA ILE A 35 -21.25 -20.83 18.68
C ILE A 35 -20.89 -19.39 18.34
N ASP A 36 -19.79 -19.19 17.63
CA ASP A 36 -19.43 -17.92 17.01
C ASP A 36 -19.55 -18.04 15.50
N TYR A 37 -20.35 -17.18 14.87
CA TYR A 37 -20.60 -17.15 13.45
C TYR A 37 -19.98 -15.91 12.82
N VAL A 38 -19.07 -16.14 11.86
CA VAL A 38 -18.40 -15.10 11.09
C VAL A 38 -18.94 -15.13 9.66
N THR A 39 -19.45 -13.99 9.23
CA THR A 39 -20.12 -13.80 7.93
C THR A 39 -20.00 -12.34 7.50
N GLN A 40 -20.39 -12.06 6.27
CA GLN A 40 -20.56 -10.71 5.77
C GLN A 40 -22.05 -10.30 5.73
N PHE A 41 -22.46 -9.37 6.60
CA PHE A 41 -23.82 -8.82 6.60
C PHE A 41 -24.00 -7.74 5.52
N SER A 42 -25.19 -7.66 4.95
CA SER A 42 -25.58 -6.56 4.06
C SER A 42 -25.96 -5.31 4.84
N SER A 43 -25.37 -4.14 4.48
CA SER A 43 -25.85 -2.84 4.94
C SER A 43 -26.94 -2.24 4.05
N ASN A 44 -27.13 -2.76 2.84
CA ASN A 44 -28.21 -2.36 1.94
C ASN A 44 -29.56 -2.94 2.41
N GLU A 45 -29.55 -4.17 2.93
CA GLU A 45 -30.76 -4.89 3.34
C GLU A 45 -31.01 -4.83 4.86
N GLN A 46 -31.03 -3.64 5.45
CA GLN A 46 -31.04 -3.43 6.91
C GLN A 46 -32.17 -4.16 7.65
N ALA A 47 -33.38 -4.20 7.08
CA ALA A 47 -34.53 -4.87 7.69
C ALA A 47 -34.34 -6.39 7.74
N LEU A 48 -33.80 -6.98 6.68
CA LEU A 48 -33.48 -8.40 6.64
C LEU A 48 -32.32 -8.73 7.58
N THR A 49 -31.25 -7.92 7.57
CA THR A 49 -30.11 -8.03 8.50
C THR A 49 -30.57 -8.01 9.96
N ARG A 50 -31.53 -7.14 10.31
CA ARG A 50 -32.10 -7.09 11.66
C ARG A 50 -32.83 -8.39 12.04
N ARG A 51 -33.62 -8.96 11.11
CA ARG A 51 -34.34 -10.23 11.34
C ARG A 51 -33.37 -11.41 11.51
N ILE A 52 -32.33 -11.49 10.67
CA ILE A 52 -31.30 -12.53 10.77
C ILE A 52 -30.60 -12.45 12.12
N LYS A 53 -30.14 -11.26 12.52
CA LYS A 53 -29.48 -11.03 13.82
C LYS A 53 -30.38 -11.39 15.01
N GLN A 54 -31.67 -11.03 14.96
CA GLN A 54 -32.64 -11.43 15.98
C GLN A 54 -32.80 -12.95 16.06
N ARG A 55 -32.82 -13.65 14.91
CA ARG A 55 -32.89 -15.11 14.91
C ARG A 55 -31.63 -15.75 15.49
N LEU A 56 -30.45 -15.27 15.12
CA LEU A 56 -29.18 -15.72 15.71
C LEU A 56 -29.13 -15.48 17.22
N ASP A 57 -29.61 -14.30 17.69
CA ASP A 57 -29.72 -13.99 19.12
C ASP A 57 -30.59 -15.02 19.85
N THR A 58 -31.75 -15.41 19.28
CA THR A 58 -32.64 -16.41 19.90
C THR A 58 -32.04 -17.81 19.96
N LEU A 59 -31.13 -18.11 19.03
CA LEU A 59 -30.40 -19.38 18.96
C LEU A 59 -29.09 -19.35 19.78
N GLY A 60 -28.79 -18.24 20.46
CA GLY A 60 -27.53 -18.10 21.21
C GLY A 60 -26.27 -18.07 20.36
N VAL A 61 -26.39 -17.81 19.05
CA VAL A 61 -25.26 -17.72 18.12
C VAL A 61 -24.67 -16.33 18.16
N ASN A 62 -23.39 -16.22 18.54
CA ASN A 62 -22.67 -14.96 18.58
C ASN A 62 -22.14 -14.57 17.19
N TYR A 63 -22.45 -13.37 16.71
CA TYR A 63 -21.99 -12.86 15.41
C TYR A 63 -21.20 -11.54 15.52
N MET A 64 -20.64 -11.24 16.69
CA MET A 64 -19.93 -9.97 16.94
C MET A 64 -18.67 -9.76 16.09
N ASP A 65 -18.13 -10.84 15.51
CA ASP A 65 -16.95 -10.81 14.63
C ASP A 65 -17.30 -10.72 13.14
N ALA A 66 -18.59 -10.77 12.81
CA ALA A 66 -19.07 -10.52 11.46
C ALA A 66 -18.92 -9.04 11.10
N SER A 67 -18.70 -8.78 9.81
CA SER A 67 -18.59 -7.42 9.26
C SER A 67 -19.84 -7.08 8.45
N SER A 68 -19.97 -5.81 8.05
CA SER A 68 -21.02 -5.36 7.13
C SER A 68 -20.40 -4.71 5.90
N VAL A 69 -20.97 -4.93 4.71
CA VAL A 69 -20.59 -4.28 3.45
C VAL A 69 -21.81 -3.66 2.75
N SER A 70 -21.55 -2.65 1.93
CA SER A 70 -22.53 -1.96 1.08
C SER A 70 -22.89 -2.77 -0.16
N MET A 71 -23.36 -4.00 0.04
CA MET A 71 -23.80 -4.93 -0.99
C MET A 71 -25.05 -5.68 -0.51
N ASP A 72 -25.94 -6.07 -1.42
CA ASP A 72 -27.09 -6.93 -1.11
C ASP A 72 -26.62 -8.34 -0.73
N TYR A 73 -27.45 -9.11 -0.02
CA TYR A 73 -27.15 -10.52 0.21
C TYR A 73 -27.12 -11.29 -1.09
N GLY A 74 -26.28 -12.34 -1.13
CA GLY A 74 -26.25 -13.26 -2.25
C GLY A 74 -27.61 -13.93 -2.48
N GLU A 75 -27.82 -14.40 -3.70
CA GLU A 75 -29.00 -15.17 -4.09
C GLU A 75 -28.53 -16.54 -4.53
N MET A 76 -29.15 -17.59 -3.98
CA MET A 76 -28.80 -18.97 -4.28
C MET A 76 -30.04 -19.71 -4.76
N ASP A 77 -29.91 -20.34 -5.92
CA ASP A 77 -30.81 -21.38 -6.36
C ASP A 77 -30.04 -22.67 -6.72
N ALA A 78 -30.75 -23.69 -7.18
CA ALA A 78 -30.17 -25.00 -7.48
C ALA A 78 -29.12 -24.97 -8.62
N TYR A 79 -29.11 -23.92 -9.45
CA TYR A 79 -28.30 -23.83 -10.67
C TYR A 79 -27.47 -22.54 -10.79
N VAL A 80 -27.84 -21.49 -10.06
CA VAL A 80 -27.25 -20.14 -10.14
C VAL A 80 -26.96 -19.64 -8.73
N MET A 81 -25.73 -19.20 -8.53
CA MET A 81 -25.26 -18.60 -7.29
C MET A 81 -24.71 -17.21 -7.57
N ASN A 82 -25.39 -16.20 -7.04
CA ASN A 82 -24.87 -14.84 -7.00
C ASN A 82 -24.32 -14.59 -5.60
N PRO A 83 -23.00 -14.41 -5.43
CA PRO A 83 -22.37 -14.31 -4.10
C PRO A 83 -22.79 -13.06 -3.31
N GLY A 84 -23.15 -11.95 -3.98
CA GLY A 84 -23.52 -10.69 -3.33
C GLY A 84 -22.49 -10.26 -2.27
N SER A 85 -22.96 -9.98 -1.05
CA SER A 85 -22.10 -9.63 0.09
C SER A 85 -21.02 -10.65 0.42
N ASN A 86 -21.19 -11.93 0.05
CA ASN A 86 -20.26 -13.01 0.35
C ASN A 86 -19.00 -13.00 -0.53
N ALA A 87 -18.97 -12.18 -1.60
CA ALA A 87 -17.79 -11.97 -2.43
C ALA A 87 -16.71 -11.10 -1.75
N TYR A 88 -17.06 -10.39 -0.67
CA TYR A 88 -16.14 -9.52 0.05
C TYR A 88 -15.34 -10.29 1.10
N SER A 89 -14.02 -10.12 1.06
CA SER A 89 -13.09 -10.71 2.02
C SER A 89 -13.46 -10.40 3.47
N LEU A 90 -13.38 -11.42 4.33
CA LEU A 90 -13.57 -11.33 5.77
C LEU A 90 -12.32 -10.72 6.44
N ASN A 91 -12.04 -9.45 6.13
CA ASN A 91 -10.86 -8.68 6.56
C ASN A 91 -10.65 -8.62 8.09
N ARG A 92 -11.67 -8.98 8.89
CA ARG A 92 -11.64 -9.01 10.36
C ARG A 92 -11.33 -10.37 10.98
N LEU A 93 -10.87 -11.35 10.22
CA LEU A 93 -10.35 -12.63 10.75
C LEU A 93 -9.03 -12.48 11.57
N ARG A 94 -8.78 -11.34 12.23
CA ARG A 94 -7.62 -11.06 13.09
C ARG A 94 -7.71 -11.70 14.49
N LYS A 95 -8.83 -12.32 14.87
CA LYS A 95 -8.93 -12.96 16.18
C LYS A 95 -8.04 -14.18 16.30
N ASN A 96 -7.40 -14.29 17.45
CA ASN A 96 -6.77 -15.51 17.90
C ASN A 96 -7.84 -16.61 18.00
N ILE A 97 -7.70 -17.66 17.19
CA ILE A 97 -8.62 -18.82 17.21
C ILE A 97 -8.23 -19.85 18.29
N ARG A 98 -7.20 -19.59 19.10
CA ARG A 98 -6.88 -20.43 20.25
C ARG A 98 -8.08 -20.47 21.21
N GLY A 99 -8.49 -21.69 21.57
CA GLY A 99 -9.62 -21.94 22.48
C GLY A 99 -10.92 -22.36 21.78
N TYR A 100 -10.97 -22.35 20.44
CA TYR A 100 -12.00 -23.09 19.71
C TYR A 100 -11.71 -24.58 19.71
N SER A 101 -12.76 -25.38 19.86
CA SER A 101 -12.71 -26.85 19.82
C SER A 101 -12.84 -27.39 18.41
N CYS A 102 -13.42 -26.62 17.49
CA CYS A 102 -13.59 -26.95 16.08
C CYS A 102 -13.81 -25.67 15.27
N VAL A 103 -13.38 -25.69 14.01
CA VAL A 103 -13.68 -24.68 13.00
C VAL A 103 -14.51 -25.33 11.89
N ILE A 104 -15.71 -24.82 11.65
CA ILE A 104 -16.60 -25.30 10.58
C ILE A 104 -16.70 -24.22 9.52
N VAL A 105 -16.42 -24.58 8.27
CA VAL A 105 -16.34 -23.64 7.16
C VAL A 105 -17.27 -24.08 6.05
N SER A 106 -18.05 -23.16 5.49
CA SER A 106 -18.68 -23.35 4.19
C SER A 106 -17.88 -22.62 3.11
N THR A 107 -17.77 -23.21 1.92
CA THR A 107 -17.04 -22.64 0.77
C THR A 107 -17.86 -21.65 -0.04
N ASP A 108 -19.03 -21.26 0.47
CA ASP A 108 -19.97 -20.31 -0.15
C ASP A 108 -19.59 -18.82 0.08
N ILE A 109 -18.31 -18.56 0.34
CA ILE A 109 -17.70 -17.24 0.54
C ILE A 109 -16.41 -17.17 -0.28
N ASP A 110 -15.71 -16.03 -0.24
CA ASP A 110 -14.46 -15.88 -0.97
C ASP A 110 -13.39 -16.94 -0.56
N GLU A 111 -12.71 -17.48 -1.57
CA GLU A 111 -11.72 -18.56 -1.42
C GLU A 111 -10.55 -18.17 -0.49
N MET A 112 -10.14 -16.90 -0.52
CA MET A 112 -9.02 -16.41 0.28
C MET A 112 -9.33 -16.47 1.78
N SER A 113 -10.53 -16.04 2.19
CA SER A 113 -11.00 -16.13 3.58
C SER A 113 -11.03 -17.58 4.07
N VAL A 114 -11.50 -18.51 3.23
CA VAL A 114 -11.52 -19.95 3.54
C VAL A 114 -10.12 -20.50 3.71
N LYS A 115 -9.20 -20.22 2.76
CA LYS A 115 -7.80 -20.66 2.86
C LYS A 115 -7.12 -20.12 4.13
N GLN A 116 -7.35 -18.84 4.45
CA GLN A 116 -6.77 -18.21 5.63
C GLN A 116 -7.27 -18.82 6.94
N ILE A 117 -8.58 -19.09 7.07
CA ILE A 117 -9.10 -19.68 8.31
C ILE A 117 -8.63 -21.13 8.48
N LEU A 118 -8.62 -21.91 7.40
CA LEU A 118 -8.17 -23.30 7.42
C LEU A 118 -6.68 -23.41 7.74
N ALA A 119 -5.85 -22.52 7.19
CA ALA A 119 -4.43 -22.45 7.52
C ALA A 119 -4.21 -22.11 9.01
N LYS A 120 -4.99 -21.17 9.57
CA LYS A 120 -4.91 -20.84 11.00
C LYS A 120 -5.32 -22.02 11.88
N ALA A 121 -6.41 -22.72 11.52
CA ALA A 121 -6.90 -23.88 12.26
C ALA A 121 -5.83 -24.98 12.29
N GLN A 122 -5.25 -25.29 11.12
CA GLN A 122 -4.17 -26.25 10.98
C GLN A 122 -2.93 -25.87 11.82
N ASN A 123 -2.47 -24.62 11.71
CA ASN A 123 -1.32 -24.12 12.48
C ASN A 123 -1.57 -24.11 14.00
N SER A 124 -2.84 -24.12 14.42
CA SER A 124 -3.23 -24.14 15.83
C SER A 124 -3.61 -25.55 16.32
N GLY A 125 -3.54 -26.57 15.46
CA GLY A 125 -3.95 -27.94 15.79
C GLY A 125 -5.44 -28.09 16.09
N ILE A 126 -6.29 -27.23 15.52
CA ILE A 126 -7.74 -27.24 15.74
C ILE A 126 -8.39 -28.04 14.60
N PRO A 127 -9.23 -29.05 14.89
CA PRO A 127 -9.92 -29.82 13.86
C PRO A 127 -10.87 -28.92 13.08
N SER A 128 -11.04 -29.24 11.80
CA SER A 128 -11.92 -28.49 10.90
C SER A 128 -12.82 -29.38 10.06
N ILE A 129 -14.07 -28.94 9.85
CA ILE A 129 -15.03 -29.54 8.92
C ILE A 129 -15.34 -28.51 7.84
N VAL A 130 -15.23 -28.90 6.59
CA VAL A 130 -15.54 -28.05 5.43
C VAL A 130 -16.76 -28.61 4.72
N PHE A 131 -17.81 -27.81 4.58
CA PHE A 131 -18.97 -28.15 3.76
C PHE A 131 -18.90 -27.39 2.43
N THR A 132 -18.81 -28.12 1.32
CA THR A 132 -18.60 -27.55 -0.01
C THR A 132 -19.59 -28.03 -1.04
N ARG A 133 -19.88 -27.20 -2.04
CA ARG A 133 -20.60 -27.60 -3.26
C ARG A 133 -19.67 -27.70 -4.47
N GLY A 134 -18.36 -27.74 -4.24
CA GLY A 134 -17.35 -27.72 -5.29
C GLY A 134 -17.10 -26.33 -5.87
N GLU A 135 -17.31 -25.25 -5.10
CA GLU A 135 -17.00 -23.88 -5.53
C GLU A 135 -15.51 -23.70 -5.86
N PHE A 136 -14.64 -24.39 -5.11
CA PHE A 136 -13.20 -24.49 -5.34
C PHE A 136 -12.63 -25.74 -4.64
N GLU A 137 -11.43 -26.14 -5.03
CA GLU A 137 -10.77 -27.34 -4.49
C GLU A 137 -10.30 -27.12 -3.04
N VAL A 138 -10.66 -28.04 -2.15
CA VAL A 138 -10.20 -28.07 -0.75
C VAL A 138 -9.55 -29.40 -0.46
N SER A 139 -8.27 -29.39 -0.07
CA SER A 139 -7.52 -30.61 0.22
C SER A 139 -7.89 -31.23 1.58
N GLU A 140 -8.12 -32.53 1.58
CA GLU A 140 -8.26 -33.34 2.80
C GLU A 140 -6.93 -33.49 3.55
N THR A 141 -6.98 -33.47 4.88
CA THR A 141 -5.81 -33.74 5.75
C THR A 141 -6.27 -34.43 7.02
N GLN A 142 -5.37 -35.00 7.82
CA GLN A 142 -5.74 -35.72 9.05
C GLN A 142 -6.56 -34.90 10.07
N SER A 143 -6.44 -33.57 10.06
CA SER A 143 -7.20 -32.66 10.94
C SER A 143 -8.34 -31.93 10.22
N ARG A 144 -8.66 -32.30 8.97
CA ARG A 144 -9.64 -31.63 8.12
C ARG A 144 -10.49 -32.64 7.37
N GLU A 145 -11.78 -32.61 7.65
CA GLU A 145 -12.79 -33.37 6.92
C GLU A 145 -13.46 -32.45 5.90
N VAL A 146 -13.60 -32.91 4.65
CA VAL A 146 -14.26 -32.17 3.57
C VAL A 146 -15.50 -32.95 3.14
N ILE A 147 -16.66 -32.30 3.23
CA ILE A 147 -17.97 -32.87 2.95
C ILE A 147 -18.54 -32.16 1.73
N GLU A 148 -18.69 -32.90 0.64
CA GLU A 148 -19.33 -32.42 -0.58
C GLU A 148 -20.85 -32.58 -0.47
N LEU A 149 -21.58 -31.48 -0.65
CA LEU A 149 -23.04 -31.43 -0.56
C LEU A 149 -23.63 -31.69 -1.96
N THR A 150 -24.38 -32.78 -2.09
CA THR A 150 -24.97 -33.21 -3.38
C THR A 150 -26.32 -32.56 -3.67
N GLU A 151 -27.01 -32.10 -2.64
CA GLU A 151 -28.28 -31.40 -2.75
C GLU A 151 -28.02 -29.92 -3.02
N GLY A 152 -28.61 -29.35 -4.08
CA GLY A 152 -28.19 -28.07 -4.68
C GLY A 152 -28.24 -26.79 -3.82
N SER A 153 -28.49 -26.87 -2.51
CA SER A 153 -28.33 -25.76 -1.55
C SER A 153 -28.10 -26.29 -0.12
N TYR A 154 -27.54 -25.47 0.78
CA TYR A 154 -27.28 -25.91 2.17
C TYR A 154 -28.59 -26.22 2.93
N GLU A 155 -29.69 -25.55 2.61
CA GLU A 155 -31.03 -25.85 3.13
C GLU A 155 -31.52 -27.22 2.67
N LEU A 156 -31.31 -27.58 1.39
CA LEU A 156 -31.70 -28.90 0.89
C LEU A 156 -30.84 -30.01 1.50
N ALA A 157 -29.56 -29.74 1.74
CA ALA A 157 -28.62 -30.63 2.42
C ALA A 157 -28.72 -30.58 3.96
N GLU A 158 -29.77 -29.98 4.54
CA GLU A 158 -29.86 -29.77 6.00
C GLU A 158 -29.75 -31.09 6.78
N GLN A 159 -30.32 -32.20 6.27
CA GLN A 159 -30.22 -33.49 6.94
C GLN A 159 -28.80 -34.07 6.87
N ASP A 160 -28.13 -33.99 5.72
CA ASP A 160 -26.75 -34.47 5.56
C ASP A 160 -25.79 -33.69 6.47
N ILE A 161 -25.97 -32.37 6.56
CA ILE A 161 -25.21 -31.51 7.47
C ILE A 161 -25.46 -31.93 8.92
N ARG A 162 -26.71 -32.22 9.30
CA ARG A 162 -27.04 -32.69 10.66
C ARG A 162 -26.37 -34.02 10.97
N ASP A 163 -26.45 -34.99 10.07
CA ASP A 163 -25.89 -36.33 10.27
C ASP A 163 -24.37 -36.27 10.50
N VAL A 164 -23.65 -35.44 9.71
CA VAL A 164 -22.20 -35.21 9.89
C VAL A 164 -21.89 -34.54 11.23
N LEU A 165 -22.64 -33.50 11.61
CA LEU A 165 -22.41 -32.77 12.86
C LEU A 165 -22.74 -33.63 14.09
N GLU A 166 -23.72 -34.53 13.97
CA GLU A 166 -24.12 -35.48 15.01
C GLU A 166 -23.10 -36.60 15.16
N SER A 167 -22.65 -37.21 14.05
CA SER A 167 -21.60 -38.23 14.07
C SER A 167 -20.27 -37.69 14.61
N SER A 168 -20.01 -36.40 14.39
CA SER A 168 -18.85 -35.68 14.92
C SER A 168 -18.99 -35.23 16.38
N GLY A 169 -20.18 -35.42 16.99
CA GLY A 169 -20.46 -35.06 18.38
C GLY A 169 -20.60 -33.55 18.65
N TYR A 170 -20.84 -32.74 17.61
CA TYR A 170 -21.02 -31.29 17.74
C TYR A 170 -22.46 -30.88 18.03
N ILE A 171 -23.44 -31.73 17.70
CA ILE A 171 -24.86 -31.59 18.02
C ILE A 171 -25.42 -32.86 18.67
N GLY A 172 -26.59 -32.78 19.30
CA GLY A 172 -27.35 -33.94 19.78
C GLY A 172 -28.75 -34.04 19.17
N GLU A 173 -29.46 -35.11 19.49
CA GLU A 173 -30.81 -35.41 18.95
C GLU A 173 -31.89 -34.39 19.39
N THR A 174 -31.74 -33.79 20.57
CA THR A 174 -32.75 -32.91 21.18
C THR A 174 -32.48 -31.44 20.90
N VAL A 175 -33.54 -30.70 20.58
CA VAL A 175 -33.50 -29.23 20.46
C VAL A 175 -33.14 -28.61 21.81
N VAL A 176 -32.16 -27.71 21.80
CA VAL A 176 -31.76 -26.89 22.94
C VAL A 176 -32.79 -25.76 23.12
N GLU A 177 -33.20 -25.49 24.35
CA GLU A 177 -34.17 -24.42 24.63
C GLU A 177 -33.63 -23.06 24.13
N PRO A 178 -34.41 -22.32 23.32
CA PRO A 178 -34.02 -20.98 22.87
C PRO A 178 -33.81 -20.03 24.05
N LEU A 179 -32.90 -19.07 23.91
CA LEU A 179 -32.68 -18.06 24.93
C LEU A 179 -33.94 -17.21 25.16
N SER A 180 -34.29 -16.99 26.42
CA SER A 180 -35.37 -16.07 26.79
C SER A 180 -35.02 -14.61 26.43
N GLN A 181 -36.03 -13.75 26.26
CA GLN A 181 -35.79 -12.32 26.02
C GLN A 181 -34.92 -11.67 27.12
N THR A 182 -35.10 -12.10 28.37
CA THR A 182 -34.31 -11.63 29.50
C THR A 182 -32.83 -12.00 29.36
N GLU A 183 -32.52 -13.22 28.92
CA GLU A 183 -31.14 -13.68 28.70
C GLU A 183 -30.49 -12.97 27.51
N ILE A 184 -31.24 -12.73 26.43
CA ILE A 184 -30.77 -11.94 25.28
C ILE A 184 -30.41 -10.52 25.72
N ILE A 185 -31.25 -9.89 26.54
CA ILE A 185 -31.02 -8.54 27.07
C ILE A 185 -29.81 -8.53 28.00
N ILE A 186 -29.68 -9.49 28.92
CA ILE A 186 -28.53 -9.61 29.83
C ILE A 186 -27.22 -9.78 29.06
N ASN A 187 -27.22 -10.60 27.99
CA ASN A 187 -26.03 -10.79 27.14
C ASN A 187 -25.66 -9.51 26.38
N LYS A 188 -26.64 -8.75 25.84
CA LYS A 188 -26.40 -7.43 25.24
C LYS A 188 -25.88 -6.41 26.25
N ILE A 189 -26.42 -6.42 27.46
CA ILE A 189 -26.02 -5.51 28.55
C ILE A 189 -24.58 -5.80 29.03
N LYS A 190 -24.18 -7.07 29.15
CA LYS A 190 -22.78 -7.45 29.47
C LYS A 190 -21.78 -6.94 28.43
N SER A 191 -22.18 -6.87 27.15
CA SER A 191 -21.37 -6.25 26.08
C SER A 191 -21.35 -4.72 26.20
N ILE A 192 -22.45 -4.09 26.62
CA ILE A 192 -22.57 -2.63 26.77
C ILE A 192 -21.70 -2.11 27.93
N TYR A 193 -21.52 -2.85 29.04
CA TYR A 193 -20.67 -2.42 30.16
C TYR A 193 -19.16 -2.45 29.88
N VAL A 194 -18.73 -3.09 28.80
CA VAL A 194 -17.34 -3.05 28.33
C VAL A 194 -17.05 -1.74 27.59
N VAL A 195 -18.07 -1.16 26.93
CA VAL A 195 -17.94 0.06 26.10
C VAL A 195 -17.58 1.31 26.90
N PRO A 196 -18.24 1.69 28.02
CA PRO A 196 -17.88 2.90 28.77
C PRO A 196 -16.55 2.73 29.52
N ARG A 197 -16.18 1.50 29.93
CA ARG A 197 -14.83 1.25 30.48
C ARG A 197 -13.76 1.42 29.41
N LEU A 198 -13.94 0.86 28.22
CA LEU A 198 -13.01 1.07 27.10
C LEU A 198 -12.99 2.53 26.62
N PHE A 199 -14.12 3.24 26.66
CA PHE A 199 -14.19 4.65 26.26
C PHE A 199 -13.44 5.54 27.26
N ILE A 200 -13.63 5.36 28.56
CA ILE A 200 -12.90 6.11 29.59
C ILE A 200 -11.41 5.78 29.54
N THR A 201 -11.06 4.49 29.41
CA THR A 201 -9.65 4.07 29.29
C THR A 201 -9.04 4.60 28.00
N GLY A 202 -9.79 4.58 26.89
CA GLY A 202 -9.36 5.09 25.59
C GLY A 202 -9.19 6.61 25.59
N VAL A 203 -10.07 7.36 26.24
CA VAL A 203 -9.93 8.81 26.43
C VAL A 203 -8.73 9.13 27.30
N LEU A 204 -8.48 8.38 28.39
CA LEU A 204 -7.30 8.57 29.22
C LEU A 204 -6.00 8.25 28.48
N VAL A 205 -5.97 7.16 27.70
CA VAL A 205 -4.83 6.80 26.85
C VAL A 205 -4.64 7.85 25.75
N LEU A 206 -5.71 8.36 25.14
CA LEU A 206 -5.64 9.41 24.13
C LEU A 206 -5.13 10.73 24.73
N ILE A 207 -5.59 11.11 25.92
CA ILE A 207 -5.09 12.31 26.61
C ILE A 207 -3.61 12.12 26.99
N LEU A 208 -3.22 10.94 27.47
CA LEU A 208 -1.83 10.61 27.77
C LEU A 208 -0.98 10.60 26.48
N PHE A 209 -1.51 10.08 25.38
CA PHE A 209 -0.84 10.04 24.09
C PHE A 209 -0.71 11.45 23.49
N LEU A 210 -1.76 12.26 23.53
CA LEU A 210 -1.74 13.65 23.06
C LEU A 210 -0.85 14.52 23.96
N SER A 211 -0.86 14.29 25.27
CA SER A 211 0.02 15.03 26.19
C SER A 211 1.47 14.60 26.03
N THR A 212 1.76 13.32 25.88
CA THR A 212 3.12 12.84 25.57
C THR A 212 3.58 13.26 24.18
N MET A 213 2.71 13.25 23.16
CA MET A 213 3.00 13.82 21.84
C MET A 213 3.27 15.31 21.93
N ALA A 214 2.44 16.08 22.64
CA ALA A 214 2.67 17.51 22.86
C ALA A 214 3.98 17.76 23.64
N LEU A 215 4.30 16.90 24.62
CA LEU A 215 5.53 16.96 25.39
C LEU A 215 6.74 16.58 24.54
N LEU A 216 6.64 15.55 23.70
CA LEU A 216 7.67 15.13 22.75
C LEU A 216 7.88 16.19 21.65
N ASN A 217 6.82 16.87 21.22
CA ASN A 217 6.91 17.97 20.26
C ASN A 217 7.49 19.24 20.93
N TYR A 218 7.31 19.39 22.24
CA TYR A 218 7.88 20.49 23.04
C TYR A 218 9.35 20.23 23.43
N PHE A 219 9.73 18.97 23.65
CA PHE A 219 11.09 18.55 24.02
C PHE A 219 11.90 17.98 22.86
N SER A 220 11.33 17.79 21.67
CA SER A 220 12.13 17.67 20.46
C SER A 220 12.77 19.03 20.29
N GLU A 221 14.02 19.17 20.69
CA GLU A 221 14.92 20.15 20.13
C GLU A 221 14.93 19.90 18.62
N ARG A 222 13.94 20.44 17.90
CA ARG A 222 14.08 20.62 16.47
C ARG A 222 15.23 21.60 16.35
N GLY A 223 16.34 21.15 15.76
CA GLY A 223 17.32 22.10 15.25
C GLY A 223 16.54 23.19 14.52
N GLU A 224 16.81 24.45 14.82
CA GLU A 224 16.42 25.49 13.87
C GLU A 224 17.19 25.15 12.59
N TYR A 225 16.46 24.76 11.55
CA TYR A 225 16.98 24.61 10.20
C TYR A 225 16.61 25.90 9.47
N PRO A 226 17.28 27.03 9.77
CA PRO A 226 16.88 28.30 9.20
C PRO A 226 17.00 28.21 7.69
N THR A 227 15.94 28.57 6.98
CA THR A 227 15.96 28.78 5.54
C THR A 227 15.99 30.27 5.26
N HIS A 228 16.94 30.70 4.45
CA HIS A 228 17.21 32.09 4.12
C HIS A 228 16.84 32.39 2.67
N VAL A 229 15.65 31.95 2.25
CA VAL A 229 15.13 32.24 0.91
C VAL A 229 14.97 33.76 0.77
N ASN A 230 15.71 34.35 -0.15
CA ASN A 230 15.53 35.74 -0.53
C ASN A 230 14.42 35.82 -1.60
N TRP A 231 13.17 35.87 -1.16
CA TRP A 231 12.00 35.94 -2.05
C TRP A 231 12.03 37.12 -3.04
N ASN A 232 12.74 38.19 -2.71
CA ASN A 232 12.92 39.37 -3.57
C ASN A 232 14.19 39.31 -4.44
N GLN A 233 14.94 38.21 -4.42
CA GLN A 233 16.06 38.02 -5.33
C GLN A 233 15.54 38.06 -6.76
N SER A 234 16.16 38.91 -7.59
CA SER A 234 15.83 39.02 -9.01
C SER A 234 16.17 37.73 -9.73
N ILE A 235 15.29 37.29 -10.62
CA ILE A 235 15.47 36.16 -11.52
C ILE A 235 15.31 36.66 -12.95
N ASP A 236 16.20 36.24 -13.85
CA ASP A 236 16.07 36.55 -15.27
C ASP A 236 15.24 35.47 -15.96
N HIS A 237 13.92 35.68 -16.02
CA HIS A 237 12.98 34.78 -16.69
C HIS A 237 11.91 35.57 -17.46
N PRO A 238 11.39 35.09 -18.61
CA PRO A 238 10.41 35.84 -19.39
C PRO A 238 9.06 36.06 -18.67
N ASN A 239 8.65 35.12 -17.82
CA ASN A 239 7.32 35.06 -17.21
C ASN A 239 7.30 35.43 -15.71
N CYS A 240 8.47 35.65 -15.09
CA CYS A 240 8.62 36.01 -13.68
C CYS A 240 9.96 36.72 -13.45
N ASP A 241 10.07 37.51 -12.39
CA ASP A 241 11.22 38.42 -12.18
C ASP A 241 11.85 38.31 -10.79
N THR A 242 11.26 37.56 -9.86
CA THR A 242 11.81 37.29 -8.53
C THR A 242 11.60 35.83 -8.13
N VAL A 243 12.32 35.36 -7.11
CA VAL A 243 12.09 34.02 -6.55
C VAL A 243 10.62 33.80 -6.15
N GLU A 244 9.95 34.83 -5.60
CA GLU A 244 8.52 34.76 -5.25
C GLU A 244 7.63 34.62 -6.48
N THR A 245 7.80 35.47 -7.49
CA THR A 245 6.96 35.43 -8.70
C THR A 245 7.24 34.18 -9.53
N CYS A 246 8.47 33.68 -9.52
CA CYS A 246 8.84 32.44 -10.19
C CYS A 246 8.36 31.19 -9.45
N ALA A 247 8.38 31.18 -8.10
CA ALA A 247 7.76 30.10 -7.34
C ALA A 247 6.26 29.99 -7.65
N GLN A 248 5.55 31.13 -7.64
CA GLN A 248 4.13 31.19 -8.00
C GLN A 248 3.90 30.74 -9.45
N TYR A 249 4.71 31.21 -10.40
CA TYR A 249 4.56 30.80 -11.80
C TYR A 249 4.70 29.29 -11.99
N GLY A 250 5.67 28.66 -11.33
CA GLY A 250 5.78 27.20 -11.40
C GLY A 250 4.66 26.47 -10.65
N ASP A 251 4.06 27.08 -9.62
CA ASP A 251 2.85 26.52 -8.99
C ASP A 251 1.65 26.59 -9.97
N ASP A 252 1.52 27.68 -10.72
CA ASP A 252 0.51 27.82 -11.78
C ASP A 252 0.73 26.78 -12.91
N LEU A 253 1.99 26.52 -13.30
CA LEU A 253 2.33 25.45 -14.27
C LEU A 253 1.92 24.06 -13.77
N ILE A 254 2.05 23.78 -12.47
CA ILE A 254 1.60 22.50 -11.90
C ILE A 254 0.08 22.36 -12.03
N ASP A 255 -0.66 23.42 -11.73
CA ASP A 255 -2.12 23.44 -11.88
C ASP A 255 -2.52 23.22 -13.34
N GLU A 256 -1.81 23.83 -14.30
CA GLU A 256 -2.01 23.61 -15.75
C GLU A 256 -1.69 22.17 -16.16
N ILE A 257 -0.57 21.60 -15.69
CA ILE A 257 -0.21 20.20 -15.96
C ILE A 257 -1.28 19.24 -15.39
N GLU A 258 -1.89 19.55 -14.25
CA GLU A 258 -2.92 18.69 -13.62
C GLU A 258 -4.17 18.51 -14.50
N ASP A 259 -4.46 19.45 -15.40
CA ASP A 259 -5.53 19.31 -16.41
C ASP A 259 -5.23 18.22 -17.45
N HIS A 260 -3.96 17.87 -17.64
CA HIS A 260 -3.50 16.83 -18.58
C HIS A 260 -3.13 15.53 -17.86
N ILE A 261 -2.34 15.62 -16.78
CA ILE A 261 -1.82 14.48 -16.03
C ILE A 261 -1.62 14.80 -14.56
N ASN A 262 -2.05 13.88 -13.69
CA ASN A 262 -1.75 13.98 -12.27
C ASN A 262 -0.36 13.41 -11.97
N LEU A 263 0.66 14.28 -11.84
CA LEU A 263 2.05 13.90 -11.52
C LEU A 263 2.19 13.21 -10.15
N LEU A 264 1.25 13.44 -9.22
CA LEU A 264 1.22 12.86 -7.88
C LEU A 264 0.48 11.51 -7.81
N ALA A 265 -0.10 11.04 -8.92
CA ALA A 265 -0.80 9.77 -8.94
C ALA A 265 0.17 8.60 -8.72
N ASP A 266 -0.07 7.83 -7.65
CA ASP A 266 0.64 6.58 -7.37
C ASP A 266 -0.13 5.40 -7.97
N PRO A 267 0.44 4.69 -8.97
CA PRO A 267 -0.16 3.46 -9.45
C PRO A 267 -0.08 2.36 -8.38
N TYR A 268 -0.99 1.39 -8.47
CA TYR A 268 -0.78 0.11 -7.80
C TYR A 268 0.35 -0.62 -8.51
N VAL A 269 1.45 -0.85 -7.80
CA VAL A 269 2.62 -1.56 -8.33
C VAL A 269 2.67 -2.96 -7.75
N PHE A 270 2.73 -3.96 -8.62
CA PHE A 270 2.98 -5.34 -8.24
C PHE A 270 4.49 -5.52 -8.06
N HIS A 271 4.92 -6.08 -6.92
CA HIS A 271 6.34 -6.30 -6.65
C HIS A 271 6.73 -7.73 -7.04
N GLU A 272 7.44 -7.89 -8.15
CA GLU A 272 8.21 -9.07 -8.49
C GLU A 272 9.70 -8.81 -8.19
N ASN A 273 10.37 -9.81 -7.64
CA ASN A 273 11.81 -9.77 -7.46
C ASN A 273 12.44 -10.86 -8.32
N ARG A 274 13.03 -10.45 -9.44
CA ARG A 274 13.77 -11.28 -10.39
C ARG A 274 15.23 -10.84 -10.42
N THR A 275 16.04 -11.61 -11.11
CA THR A 275 17.44 -11.26 -11.32
C THR A 275 17.52 -10.08 -12.29
N ASN A 276 18.29 -9.05 -11.93
CA ASN A 276 18.54 -7.90 -12.80
C ASN A 276 19.14 -8.36 -14.13
N THR A 277 18.44 -8.08 -15.23
CA THR A 277 18.78 -8.49 -16.59
C THR A 277 18.87 -7.25 -17.48
N ASN A 278 20.01 -7.06 -18.13
CA ASN A 278 20.20 -5.99 -19.13
C ASN A 278 19.68 -6.46 -20.49
N PHE A 279 18.99 -5.61 -21.23
CA PHE A 279 18.46 -5.94 -22.56
C PHE A 279 19.19 -5.22 -23.66
N ILE A 280 19.22 -3.88 -23.62
CA ILE A 280 19.86 -3.06 -24.65
C ILE A 280 20.64 -1.94 -23.95
N THR A 281 21.79 -1.57 -24.48
CA THR A 281 22.53 -0.38 -24.05
C THR A 281 22.93 0.42 -25.27
N TYR A 282 22.72 1.72 -25.21
CA TYR A 282 23.08 2.70 -26.24
C TYR A 282 24.15 3.62 -25.70
N ASP A 283 25.02 4.06 -26.60
CA ASP A 283 25.84 5.23 -26.36
C ASP A 283 25.02 6.47 -26.76
N ILE A 284 25.23 7.59 -26.08
CA ILE A 284 24.55 8.86 -26.38
C ILE A 284 25.56 9.77 -27.06
N VAL A 285 25.27 10.13 -28.32
CA VAL A 285 26.11 11.03 -29.12
C VAL A 285 25.23 12.14 -29.67
N ASP A 286 25.61 13.39 -29.39
CA ASP A 286 24.84 14.58 -29.76
C ASP A 286 23.36 14.50 -29.31
N GLY A 287 23.12 14.01 -28.08
CA GLY A 287 21.79 13.85 -27.48
C GLY A 287 20.98 12.66 -28.01
N GLN A 288 21.55 11.87 -28.93
CA GLN A 288 20.82 10.79 -29.60
C GLN A 288 21.36 9.41 -29.22
N PRO A 289 20.49 8.41 -28.97
CA PRO A 289 20.91 7.03 -28.77
C PRO A 289 21.49 6.45 -30.06
N VAL A 290 22.72 5.94 -29.99
CA VAL A 290 23.44 5.31 -31.09
C VAL A 290 24.08 3.99 -30.64
N ASP A 291 24.62 3.23 -31.60
CA ASP A 291 25.45 2.05 -31.37
C ASP A 291 24.82 1.01 -30.41
N ALA A 292 23.55 0.67 -30.65
CA ALA A 292 22.79 -0.28 -29.84
C ALA A 292 23.52 -1.63 -29.63
N VAL A 293 23.77 -1.95 -28.36
CA VAL A 293 24.32 -3.24 -27.93
C VAL A 293 23.21 -4.08 -27.30
N HIS A 294 22.75 -5.10 -28.02
CA HIS A 294 21.75 -6.05 -27.55
C HIS A 294 22.40 -7.16 -26.71
N HIS A 295 22.01 -7.25 -25.45
CA HIS A 295 22.46 -8.26 -24.49
C HIS A 295 21.50 -9.44 -24.41
N ASN A 296 20.19 -9.18 -24.46
CA ASN A 296 19.11 -10.16 -24.38
C ASN A 296 17.88 -9.68 -25.16
N ASP A 297 16.97 -10.61 -25.47
CA ASP A 297 15.67 -10.29 -26.06
C ASP A 297 14.79 -9.52 -25.08
N LEU A 298 14.07 -8.51 -25.57
CA LEU A 298 13.17 -7.69 -24.76
C LEU A 298 12.10 -8.56 -24.05
N PRO A 299 11.85 -8.32 -22.76
CA PRO A 299 10.89 -9.14 -22.00
C PRO A 299 9.44 -8.82 -22.38
N PHE A 300 9.20 -7.62 -22.90
CA PHE A 300 7.97 -7.13 -23.51
C PHE A 300 8.27 -5.78 -24.20
N GLY A 301 7.33 -5.30 -25.02
CA GLY A 301 7.51 -4.05 -25.77
C GLY A 301 8.44 -4.21 -26.97
N ASP A 302 8.75 -3.08 -27.60
CA ASP A 302 9.70 -2.97 -28.70
C ASP A 302 10.76 -1.91 -28.40
N GLU A 303 11.74 -1.82 -29.28
CA GLU A 303 12.85 -0.87 -29.18
C GLU A 303 12.39 0.58 -29.34
N GLU A 304 11.36 0.83 -30.15
CA GLU A 304 10.77 2.16 -30.37
C GLU A 304 10.20 2.72 -29.07
N ARG A 305 9.46 1.91 -28.31
CA ARG A 305 9.00 2.28 -26.96
C ARG A 305 10.15 2.59 -26.00
N PHE A 306 11.30 1.93 -26.16
CA PHE A 306 12.46 2.23 -25.32
C PHE A 306 13.08 3.58 -25.68
N LEU A 307 13.22 3.86 -26.98
CA LEU A 307 13.71 5.14 -27.46
C LEU A 307 12.78 6.29 -27.07
N SER A 308 11.46 6.08 -27.02
CA SER A 308 10.53 7.12 -26.56
C SER A 308 10.71 7.50 -25.08
N ILE A 309 11.25 6.59 -24.25
CA ILE A 309 11.60 6.91 -22.85
C ILE A 309 12.83 7.83 -22.82
N TRP A 310 13.81 7.61 -23.71
CA TRP A 310 14.94 8.52 -23.86
C TRP A 310 14.50 9.89 -24.35
N GLU A 311 13.66 9.94 -25.40
CA GLU A 311 13.11 11.19 -25.92
C GLU A 311 12.37 11.97 -24.84
N MET A 312 11.61 11.28 -23.98
CA MET A 312 10.98 11.89 -22.82
C MET A 312 12.00 12.43 -21.81
N TYR A 313 13.03 11.65 -21.46
CA TYR A 313 14.08 12.11 -20.55
C TYR A 313 14.79 13.35 -21.08
N ASP A 314 15.25 13.31 -22.34
CA ASP A 314 15.94 14.40 -23.03
C ASP A 314 15.06 15.66 -23.11
N ALA A 315 13.76 15.49 -23.35
CA ALA A 315 12.83 16.61 -23.40
C ALA A 315 12.55 17.25 -22.03
N ILE A 316 12.52 16.48 -20.93
CA ILE A 316 12.25 17.04 -19.59
C ILE A 316 13.48 17.72 -19.00
N VAL A 317 14.68 17.20 -19.27
CA VAL A 317 15.93 17.68 -18.68
C VAL A 317 16.24 19.10 -19.15
N PRO A 318 16.68 20.01 -18.26
CA PRO A 318 17.08 21.36 -18.65
C PRO A 318 18.23 21.36 -19.67
N ALA A 319 18.18 22.24 -20.67
CA ALA A 319 19.13 22.30 -21.77
C ALA A 319 20.60 22.49 -21.33
N ALA A 320 20.80 23.09 -20.14
CA ALA A 320 22.14 23.23 -19.55
C ALA A 320 22.82 21.87 -19.23
N TYR A 321 22.05 20.78 -19.19
CA TYR A 321 22.51 19.43 -18.90
C TYR A 321 22.44 18.50 -20.14
N ASP A 322 22.27 19.07 -21.33
CA ASP A 322 22.40 18.33 -22.58
C ASP A 322 23.75 17.60 -22.63
N GLY A 323 23.70 16.29 -22.85
CA GLY A 323 24.90 15.44 -22.88
C GLY A 323 25.48 15.08 -21.51
N ALA A 324 24.77 15.31 -20.40
CA ALA A 324 25.20 14.86 -19.07
C ALA A 324 25.14 13.34 -18.87
N VAL A 325 24.44 12.62 -19.75
CA VAL A 325 24.34 11.16 -19.78
C VAL A 325 25.05 10.63 -21.02
N ASP A 326 26.05 9.78 -20.82
CA ASP A 326 26.86 9.19 -21.90
C ASP A 326 26.25 7.90 -22.44
N ARG A 327 25.47 7.18 -21.61
CA ARG A 327 24.88 5.89 -21.97
C ARG A 327 23.47 5.75 -21.44
N PHE A 328 22.63 5.09 -22.23
CA PHE A 328 21.27 4.75 -21.85
C PHE A 328 21.06 3.23 -21.90
N ARG A 329 20.58 2.64 -20.81
CA ARG A 329 20.38 1.19 -20.69
C ARG A 329 18.95 0.84 -20.37
N LEU A 330 18.48 -0.16 -21.09
CA LEU A 330 17.32 -0.91 -20.71
C LEU A 330 17.68 -2.11 -19.85
N PHE A 331 17.03 -2.23 -18.71
CA PHE A 331 17.12 -3.42 -17.87
C PHE A 331 15.75 -3.83 -17.36
N SER A 332 15.68 -4.93 -16.61
CA SER A 332 14.58 -5.20 -15.71
C SER A 332 15.00 -6.14 -14.60
N ASP A 333 14.43 -5.96 -13.41
CA ASP A 333 14.54 -6.90 -12.28
C ASP A 333 13.19 -7.46 -11.82
N GLY A 334 12.13 -7.30 -12.61
CA GLY A 334 10.77 -7.64 -12.20
C GLY A 334 9.83 -6.46 -12.42
N GLU A 335 8.68 -6.47 -11.77
CA GLU A 335 7.85 -5.28 -11.61
C GLU A 335 8.08 -4.73 -10.19
N GLY A 336 8.16 -3.42 -10.04
CA GLY A 336 8.07 -2.74 -8.75
C GLY A 336 9.25 -2.90 -7.80
N SER A 337 10.34 -3.55 -8.19
CA SER A 337 11.56 -3.61 -7.37
C SER A 337 12.44 -2.40 -7.68
N ARG A 338 13.25 -2.44 -8.74
CA ARG A 338 14.15 -1.34 -9.10
C ARG A 338 13.68 -0.67 -10.39
N VAL A 339 12.98 0.46 -10.27
CA VAL A 339 12.37 1.18 -11.40
C VAL A 339 13.38 1.86 -12.34
N ALA A 340 14.50 2.35 -11.80
CA ALA A 340 15.59 2.95 -12.55
C ALA A 340 16.86 3.04 -11.69
N TYR A 341 17.98 3.43 -12.29
CA TYR A 341 19.16 3.91 -11.58
C TYR A 341 20.11 4.69 -12.48
N VAL A 342 20.88 5.59 -11.87
CA VAL A 342 22.07 6.21 -12.47
C VAL A 342 23.36 5.58 -11.92
N SER A 343 24.34 5.38 -12.78
CA SER A 343 25.70 4.98 -12.43
C SER A 343 26.68 6.00 -12.99
N ILE A 344 27.38 6.72 -12.11
CA ILE A 344 28.36 7.74 -12.49
C ILE A 344 29.76 7.24 -12.19
N SER A 345 30.63 7.35 -13.19
CA SER A 345 32.05 7.01 -13.10
C SER A 345 32.91 8.11 -13.73
N PRO A 346 34.25 8.08 -13.57
CA PRO A 346 35.13 9.02 -14.27
C PRO A 346 35.10 8.90 -15.80
N THR A 347 34.57 7.81 -16.35
CA THR A 347 34.54 7.56 -17.79
C THR A 347 33.20 7.82 -18.43
N ASP A 348 32.12 7.68 -17.67
CA ASP A 348 30.76 7.74 -18.20
C ASP A 348 29.70 7.86 -17.10
N THR A 349 28.59 8.49 -17.47
CA THR A 349 27.31 8.51 -16.76
C THR A 349 26.32 7.62 -17.50
N LEU A 350 25.83 6.59 -16.83
CA LEU A 350 24.82 5.67 -17.34
C LEU A 350 23.46 5.94 -16.68
N LEU A 351 22.45 6.25 -17.47
CA LEU A 351 21.04 6.16 -17.07
C LEU A 351 20.51 4.77 -17.42
N ALA A 352 19.91 4.08 -16.48
CA ALA A 352 19.26 2.79 -16.71
C ALA A 352 17.80 2.83 -16.23
N VAL A 353 16.87 2.35 -17.05
CA VAL A 353 15.43 2.34 -16.74
C VAL A 353 14.88 0.91 -16.85
N ASP A 354 14.05 0.51 -15.89
CA ASP A 354 13.35 -0.77 -15.96
C ASP A 354 12.16 -0.65 -16.91
N ILE A 355 12.20 -1.42 -18.01
CA ILE A 355 11.12 -1.36 -18.99
C ILE A 355 9.77 -1.65 -18.35
N ARG A 356 9.69 -2.65 -17.45
CA ARG A 356 8.44 -3.18 -16.85
C ARG A 356 7.69 -2.15 -16.01
N ASP A 357 8.42 -1.18 -15.46
CA ASP A 357 7.89 -0.16 -14.57
C ASP A 357 7.59 1.18 -15.28
N THR A 358 7.55 1.19 -16.63
CA THR A 358 7.30 2.41 -17.44
C THR A 358 5.86 2.58 -17.92
N ASN A 359 4.94 1.66 -17.57
CA ASN A 359 3.54 1.73 -18.07
C ASN A 359 2.72 2.88 -17.49
N ASN A 360 3.13 3.45 -16.35
CA ASN A 360 2.46 4.59 -15.75
C ASN A 360 3.27 5.87 -16.00
N ARG A 361 2.68 6.78 -16.78
CA ARG A 361 3.36 8.01 -17.21
C ARG A 361 3.71 8.95 -16.03
N SER A 362 2.82 9.12 -15.05
CA SER A 362 3.10 9.92 -13.85
C SER A 362 4.26 9.36 -13.02
N GLN A 363 4.35 8.03 -12.88
CA GLN A 363 5.46 7.37 -12.22
C GLN A 363 6.75 7.51 -13.02
N LEU A 364 6.67 7.41 -14.36
CA LEU A 364 7.81 7.57 -15.24
C LEU A 364 8.39 8.98 -15.12
N TYR A 365 7.58 10.04 -15.20
CA TYR A 365 8.03 11.42 -14.96
C TYR A 365 8.78 11.56 -13.64
N ARG A 366 8.18 11.10 -12.53
CA ARG A 366 8.81 11.17 -11.21
C ARG A 366 10.13 10.40 -11.15
N THR A 367 10.21 9.26 -11.85
CA THR A 367 11.41 8.44 -11.92
C THR A 367 12.51 9.15 -12.72
N LEU A 368 12.19 9.71 -13.88
CA LEU A 368 13.15 10.44 -14.72
C LEU A 368 13.67 11.70 -14.01
N ILE A 369 12.78 12.45 -13.34
CA ILE A 369 13.17 13.61 -12.51
C ILE A 369 14.07 13.16 -11.34
N HIS A 370 13.77 12.02 -10.71
CA HIS A 370 14.59 11.46 -9.64
C HIS A 370 15.99 11.08 -10.12
N GLU A 371 16.09 10.38 -11.25
CA GLU A 371 17.38 10.00 -11.82
C GLU A 371 18.17 11.22 -12.30
N PHE A 372 17.51 12.23 -12.87
CA PHE A 372 18.15 13.51 -13.18
C PHE A 372 18.70 14.20 -11.92
N ALA A 373 17.98 14.14 -10.79
CA ALA A 373 18.47 14.70 -9.53
C ALA A 373 19.81 14.05 -9.09
N HIS A 374 20.01 12.75 -9.38
CA HIS A 374 21.31 12.10 -9.18
C HIS A 374 22.39 12.63 -10.15
N VAL A 375 22.07 12.78 -11.43
CA VAL A 375 22.99 13.37 -12.43
C VAL A 375 23.42 14.78 -12.02
N TYR A 376 22.48 15.59 -11.57
CA TYR A 376 22.72 16.97 -11.14
C TYR A 376 23.54 17.05 -9.85
N SER A 377 23.21 16.25 -8.84
CA SER A 377 23.77 16.39 -7.48
C SER A 377 25.02 15.57 -7.19
N LEU A 378 25.39 14.65 -8.09
CA LEU A 378 26.52 13.75 -7.92
C LEU A 378 27.56 13.85 -9.07
N PRO A 379 27.90 15.05 -9.60
CA PRO A 379 28.88 15.14 -10.66
C PRO A 379 30.21 14.56 -10.15
N ILE A 380 30.87 13.73 -10.97
CA ILE A 380 32.07 12.98 -10.53
C ILE A 380 33.22 13.90 -10.09
N SER A 381 33.22 15.15 -10.57
CA SER A 381 34.16 16.19 -10.15
C SER A 381 34.05 16.56 -8.67
N ASP A 382 32.92 16.30 -8.02
CA ASP A 382 32.68 16.64 -6.62
C ASP A 382 33.18 15.57 -5.66
N PHE A 383 33.73 14.47 -6.19
CA PHE A 383 34.27 13.37 -5.43
C PHE A 383 35.79 13.27 -5.63
N THR A 384 36.49 12.88 -4.56
CA THR A 384 37.93 12.60 -4.59
C THR A 384 38.25 11.16 -5.03
N CYS A 385 37.25 10.28 -5.07
CA CYS A 385 37.34 8.91 -5.53
C CYS A 385 36.73 8.72 -6.93
N ALA A 386 37.02 7.57 -7.55
CA ALA A 386 36.44 7.16 -8.84
C ALA A 386 35.00 6.61 -8.72
N SER A 387 34.20 7.17 -7.83
CA SER A 387 32.80 6.78 -7.54
C SER A 387 32.07 7.90 -6.80
N THR A 388 30.75 7.79 -6.67
CA THR A 388 29.90 8.71 -5.88
C THR A 388 29.68 8.23 -4.45
N ASP A 389 30.76 7.77 -3.82
CA ASP A 389 30.76 7.38 -2.40
C ASP A 389 30.78 8.64 -1.54
N MET A 390 29.79 8.78 -0.64
CA MET A 390 29.65 9.96 0.21
C MET A 390 30.85 10.18 1.13
N SER A 391 31.63 9.15 1.45
CA SER A 391 32.87 9.30 2.25
C SER A 391 33.98 10.07 1.55
N CYS A 392 33.86 10.31 0.24
CA CYS A 392 34.85 10.96 -0.59
C CYS A 392 34.35 12.26 -1.22
N ILE A 393 33.15 12.72 -0.85
CA ILE A 393 32.60 13.99 -1.31
C ILE A 393 33.47 15.16 -0.83
N LYS A 394 33.62 16.20 -1.65
CA LYS A 394 34.31 17.43 -1.27
C LYS A 394 33.43 18.30 -0.38
N ASP A 395 34.06 19.01 0.55
CA ASP A 395 33.36 19.86 1.53
C ASP A 395 32.50 20.96 0.87
N ASP A 396 32.92 21.48 -0.30
CA ASP A 396 32.24 22.53 -1.06
C ASP A 396 31.23 21.99 -2.09
N ALA A 397 31.03 20.68 -2.15
CA ALA A 397 30.00 20.09 -3.01
C ALA A 397 28.60 20.38 -2.46
N MET A 398 27.64 20.61 -3.37
CA MET A 398 26.26 20.92 -2.99
C MET A 398 25.62 19.84 -2.10
N LEU A 399 25.87 18.55 -2.40
CA LEU A 399 25.34 17.47 -1.59
C LEU A 399 26.05 17.34 -0.23
N SER A 400 27.29 17.82 -0.09
CA SER A 400 27.98 17.92 1.20
C SER A 400 27.30 18.97 2.08
N GLU A 401 27.00 20.15 1.54
CA GLU A 401 26.24 21.20 2.25
C GLU A 401 24.84 20.70 2.67
N TYR A 402 24.16 19.97 1.78
CA TYR A 402 22.86 19.36 2.09
C TYR A 402 22.95 18.34 3.24
N MET A 403 23.97 17.48 3.22
CA MET A 403 24.24 16.52 4.30
C MET A 403 24.52 17.24 5.62
N GLU A 404 25.41 18.24 5.58
CA GLU A 404 25.80 19.00 6.77
C GLU A 404 24.56 19.65 7.42
N ARG A 405 23.70 20.24 6.60
CA ARG A 405 22.52 20.97 7.06
C ARG A 405 21.39 20.08 7.56
N PHE A 406 21.16 18.92 6.94
CA PHE A 406 19.92 18.15 7.15
C PHE A 406 20.11 16.71 7.64
N TRP A 407 21.35 16.24 7.81
CA TRP A 407 21.62 14.88 8.26
C TRP A 407 22.52 14.81 9.49
N THR A 408 23.28 15.85 9.81
CA THR A 408 24.26 15.83 10.93
C THR A 408 23.66 15.66 12.31
N HIS A 409 22.35 15.88 12.47
CA HIS A 409 21.63 15.60 13.71
C HIS A 409 21.37 14.10 13.93
N TYR A 410 21.53 13.26 12.91
CA TYR A 410 21.54 11.81 13.05
C TYR A 410 22.96 11.30 13.33
N ASP A 411 23.07 10.13 13.98
CA ASP A 411 24.34 9.40 14.06
C ASP A 411 24.82 9.04 12.64
N GLU A 412 26.11 9.23 12.37
CA GLU A 412 26.76 8.96 11.07
C GLU A 412 26.44 7.55 10.54
N ASN A 413 26.22 6.58 11.42
CA ASN A 413 25.87 5.22 11.03
C ASN A 413 24.52 5.12 10.29
N TRP A 414 23.69 6.17 10.32
CA TRP A 414 22.41 6.26 9.62
C TRP A 414 22.51 6.98 8.27
N TYR A 415 23.64 7.59 7.92
CA TYR A 415 23.79 8.35 6.66
C TYR A 415 23.71 7.44 5.43
N ASP A 416 24.05 6.16 5.59
CA ASP A 416 23.83 5.11 4.61
C ASP A 416 23.24 3.84 5.24
N ASN A 417 21.98 3.59 4.90
CA ASN A 417 21.19 2.45 5.35
C ASN A 417 21.00 1.39 4.27
N THR A 418 21.66 1.52 3.11
CA THR A 418 21.51 0.62 1.95
C THR A 418 21.68 -0.85 2.34
N ASN A 419 22.68 -1.14 3.18
CA ASN A 419 23.02 -2.50 3.62
C ASN A 419 22.37 -2.92 4.95
N LYS A 420 21.53 -2.07 5.55
CA LYS A 420 20.87 -2.40 6.82
C LYS A 420 19.63 -3.29 6.59
N PRO A 421 19.32 -4.21 7.53
CA PRO A 421 18.10 -5.00 7.46
C PRO A 421 16.83 -4.14 7.38
N MET A 422 15.85 -4.58 6.60
CA MET A 422 14.57 -3.87 6.40
C MET A 422 13.91 -3.40 7.71
N PRO A 423 13.83 -4.21 8.80
CA PRO A 423 13.24 -3.74 10.06
C PRO A 423 13.99 -2.55 10.69
N GLN A 424 15.31 -2.42 10.48
CA GLN A 424 16.08 -1.29 10.98
C GLN A 424 15.82 -0.03 10.16
N ARG A 425 15.74 -0.16 8.83
CA ARG A 425 15.39 0.93 7.93
C ARG A 425 13.99 1.47 8.21
N GLU A 426 13.03 0.57 8.37
CA GLU A 426 11.65 0.92 8.76
C GLU A 426 11.62 1.60 10.13
N ALA A 427 12.37 1.11 11.12
CA ALA A 427 12.44 1.74 12.43
C ALA A 427 13.00 3.17 12.34
N PHE A 428 14.09 3.38 11.61
CA PHE A 428 14.69 4.70 11.42
C PHE A 428 13.70 5.67 10.73
N TYR A 429 13.06 5.25 9.64
CA TYR A 429 12.02 6.07 9.00
C TYR A 429 10.85 6.37 9.95
N ASN A 430 10.30 5.36 10.64
CA ASN A 430 9.15 5.55 11.52
C ASN A 430 9.46 6.46 12.71
N THR A 431 10.69 6.45 13.22
CA THR A 431 11.13 7.37 14.27
C THR A 431 11.29 8.80 13.76
N ASN A 432 11.64 8.97 12.48
CA ASN A 432 11.91 10.26 11.84
C ASN A 432 10.90 10.59 10.72
N PHE A 433 9.64 10.15 10.86
CA PHE A 433 8.67 10.17 9.74
C PHE A 433 8.30 11.59 9.28
N SER A 434 8.54 12.62 10.12
CA SER A 434 8.37 14.03 9.77
C SER A 434 9.47 14.58 8.88
N ASP A 435 10.56 13.84 8.72
CA ASP A 435 11.80 14.32 8.11
C ASP A 435 11.93 13.87 6.65
N PHE A 436 11.05 12.94 6.23
CA PHE A 436 11.03 12.32 4.91
C PHE A 436 9.57 12.22 4.39
N TYR A 437 9.35 12.34 3.09
CA TYR A 437 8.04 12.07 2.47
C TYR A 437 7.75 10.58 2.35
N ILE A 438 8.77 9.78 2.00
CA ILE A 438 8.63 8.33 1.79
C ILE A 438 9.78 7.54 2.44
N PRO A 439 9.57 6.26 2.80
CA PRO A 439 10.62 5.43 3.39
C PRO A 439 11.91 5.32 2.57
N TYR A 440 11.81 5.45 1.24
CA TYR A 440 12.96 5.34 0.35
C TYR A 440 14.00 6.45 0.58
N GLN A 441 13.59 7.67 0.95
CA GLN A 441 14.51 8.77 1.28
C GLN A 441 15.41 8.45 2.47
N ALA A 442 14.88 7.70 3.44
CA ALA A 442 15.62 7.31 4.62
C ALA A 442 16.68 6.23 4.31
N THR A 443 16.89 5.86 3.05
CA THR A 443 17.92 4.91 2.63
C THR A 443 19.31 5.50 2.74
N ASN A 444 19.54 6.71 2.25
CA ASN A 444 20.81 7.42 2.37
C ASN A 444 20.61 8.89 1.95
N VAL A 445 21.64 9.73 2.17
CA VAL A 445 21.62 11.16 1.84
C VAL A 445 21.31 11.43 0.35
N LYS A 446 21.81 10.57 -0.56
CA LYS A 446 21.62 10.71 -2.01
C LYS A 446 20.15 10.53 -2.39
N GLU A 447 19.50 9.48 -1.88
CA GLU A 447 18.08 9.23 -2.14
C GLU A 447 17.18 10.31 -1.51
N ASP A 448 17.55 10.83 -0.33
CA ASP A 448 16.80 11.92 0.30
C ASP A 448 16.83 13.20 -0.52
N PHE A 449 18.00 13.60 -1.02
CA PHE A 449 18.11 14.74 -1.93
C PHE A 449 17.29 14.50 -3.20
N ALA A 450 17.46 13.36 -3.87
CA ALA A 450 16.81 13.09 -5.15
C ALA A 450 15.27 13.10 -5.05
N VAL A 451 14.68 12.54 -3.99
CA VAL A 451 13.23 12.62 -3.79
C VAL A 451 12.79 14.02 -3.34
N THR A 452 13.58 14.73 -2.52
CA THR A 452 13.29 16.12 -2.15
C THR A 452 13.26 17.02 -3.38
N PHE A 453 14.20 16.81 -4.32
CA PHE A 453 14.23 17.47 -5.61
C PHE A 453 12.96 17.16 -6.41
N VAL A 454 12.54 15.89 -6.50
CA VAL A 454 11.25 15.54 -7.12
C VAL A 454 10.09 16.32 -6.48
N GLN A 455 10.02 16.39 -5.14
CA GLN A 455 8.96 17.14 -4.47
C GLN A 455 9.03 18.64 -4.79
N PHE A 456 10.22 19.22 -4.90
CA PHE A 456 10.43 20.61 -5.28
C PHE A 456 9.94 20.90 -6.70
N ILE A 457 10.18 20.00 -7.65
CA ILE A 457 9.70 20.17 -9.02
C ILE A 457 8.16 20.08 -9.07
N ILE A 458 7.57 19.01 -8.54
CA ILE A 458 6.17 18.64 -8.87
C ILE A 458 5.13 19.07 -7.82
N ARG A 459 5.52 19.80 -6.76
CA ARG A 459 4.58 20.30 -5.75
C ARG A 459 4.62 21.82 -5.65
N PRO A 460 3.52 22.43 -5.17
CA PRO A 460 3.52 23.83 -4.79
C PRO A 460 4.59 24.16 -3.74
N ALA A 461 5.10 25.39 -3.79
CA ALA A 461 6.09 25.86 -2.83
C ALA A 461 5.54 25.78 -1.39
N PRO A 462 6.26 25.15 -0.43
CA PRO A 462 5.79 25.07 0.94
C PRO A 462 5.85 26.45 1.61
N VAL A 463 4.69 27.02 1.94
CA VAL A 463 4.58 28.30 2.65
C VAL A 463 4.75 28.11 4.15
N ASN A 464 5.76 28.76 4.75
CA ASN A 464 6.10 28.67 6.18
C ASN A 464 6.28 27.22 6.66
N PRO A 465 7.26 26.47 6.11
CA PRO A 465 7.44 25.06 6.41
C PRO A 465 7.78 24.83 7.89
N VAL A 466 7.16 23.81 8.47
CA VAL A 466 7.35 23.44 9.89
C VAL A 466 8.03 22.06 10.03
N GLN A 467 7.77 21.14 9.11
CA GLN A 467 8.35 19.79 9.10
C GLN A 467 9.65 19.78 8.31
N LEU A 468 10.65 19.01 8.75
CA LEU A 468 11.97 18.99 8.12
C LEU A 468 11.90 18.61 6.63
N LYS A 469 11.01 17.69 6.24
CA LYS A 469 10.79 17.36 4.82
C LYS A 469 10.38 18.57 3.96
N ASP A 470 9.53 19.46 4.49
CA ASP A 470 9.07 20.65 3.77
C ASP A 470 10.13 21.77 3.84
N ILE A 471 10.91 21.84 4.93
CA ILE A 471 12.04 22.75 5.07
C ILE A 471 13.13 22.43 4.04
N LYS A 472 13.41 21.14 3.79
CA LYS A 472 14.35 20.69 2.76
C LYS A 472 13.94 21.19 1.37
N VAL A 473 12.66 20.99 1.01
CA VAL A 473 12.09 21.52 -0.26
C VAL A 473 12.20 23.05 -0.30
N HIS A 474 11.79 23.73 0.75
CA HIS A 474 11.85 25.19 0.84
C HIS A 474 13.28 25.73 0.67
N SER A 475 14.29 25.02 1.18
CA SER A 475 15.69 25.43 1.04
C SER A 475 16.20 25.42 -0.40
N LEU A 476 15.58 24.66 -1.31
CA LEU A 476 15.97 24.63 -2.72
C LEU A 476 15.65 25.95 -3.44
N TYR A 477 14.71 26.76 -2.93
CA TYR A 477 14.45 28.13 -3.43
C TYR A 477 15.55 29.14 -3.04
N GLU A 478 16.54 28.76 -2.24
CA GLU A 478 17.69 29.63 -1.92
C GLU A 478 18.67 29.76 -3.11
N ARG A 479 18.56 28.88 -4.11
CA ARG A 479 19.44 28.85 -5.28
C ARG A 479 18.65 29.20 -6.53
N GLU A 480 19.02 30.31 -7.17
CA GLU A 480 18.41 30.78 -8.42
C GLU A 480 18.47 29.72 -9.53
N GLU A 481 19.58 29.00 -9.63
CA GLU A 481 19.76 27.90 -10.60
C GLU A 481 18.68 26.82 -10.47
N LEU A 482 18.25 26.50 -9.24
CA LEU A 482 17.22 25.49 -8.98
C LEU A 482 15.83 26.02 -9.28
N VAL A 483 15.56 27.31 -9.00
CA VAL A 483 14.29 27.94 -9.34
C VAL A 483 14.08 27.96 -10.85
N LEU A 484 15.09 28.36 -11.61
CA LEU A 484 15.05 28.34 -13.09
C LEU A 484 14.92 26.91 -13.62
N MET A 485 15.69 25.97 -13.08
CA MET A 485 15.60 24.55 -13.43
C MET A 485 14.19 23.99 -13.21
N ARG A 486 13.54 24.34 -12.09
CA ARG A 486 12.15 23.95 -11.84
C ARG A 486 11.21 24.44 -12.92
N LEU A 487 11.32 25.72 -13.30
CA LEU A 487 10.46 26.29 -14.32
C LEU A 487 10.66 25.60 -15.66
N GLU A 488 11.91 25.46 -16.11
CA GLU A 488 12.22 24.83 -17.38
C GLU A 488 11.70 23.38 -17.45
N MET A 489 11.91 22.59 -16.38
CA MET A 489 11.38 21.22 -16.33
C MET A 489 9.84 21.16 -16.37
N LEU A 490 9.15 22.07 -15.68
CA LEU A 490 7.68 22.13 -15.70
C LEU A 490 7.15 22.60 -17.06
N GLU A 491 7.75 23.63 -17.66
CA GLU A 491 7.42 24.09 -19.01
C GLU A 491 7.61 22.97 -20.04
N ASN A 492 8.71 22.22 -19.94
CA ASN A 492 8.99 21.07 -20.80
C ASN A 492 7.96 19.95 -20.64
N ILE A 493 7.59 19.60 -19.39
CA ILE A 493 6.54 18.61 -19.11
C ILE A 493 5.20 19.06 -19.70
N LEU A 494 4.82 20.33 -19.48
CA LEU A 494 3.58 20.88 -20.02
C LEU A 494 3.57 20.80 -21.56
N ALA A 495 4.65 21.23 -22.21
CA ALA A 495 4.76 21.17 -23.67
C ALA A 495 4.66 19.74 -24.21
N LEU A 496 5.23 18.75 -23.52
CA LEU A 496 5.09 17.34 -23.87
C LEU A 496 3.63 16.89 -23.80
N GLU A 497 2.93 17.18 -22.70
CA GLU A 497 1.53 16.78 -22.52
C GLU A 497 0.57 17.50 -23.47
N GLU A 498 0.84 18.77 -23.82
CA GLU A 498 0.07 19.49 -24.84
C GLU A 498 0.29 18.91 -26.25
N SER A 499 1.49 18.42 -26.55
CA SER A 499 1.82 17.86 -27.88
C SER A 499 1.21 16.47 -28.13
N GLU A 500 0.91 15.72 -27.06
CA GLU A 500 0.31 14.39 -27.12
C GLU A 500 -1.23 14.40 -27.01
N SER A 501 -1.82 15.51 -26.58
CA SER A 501 -3.29 15.73 -26.49
C SER A 501 -3.92 16.16 -27.82
#